data_AF-V2YCG6-F1
#
_entry.id   AF-V2YCG6-F1
#
_cell.length_a   1.000
_cell.length_b   1.000
_cell.length_c   1.000
_cell.angle_alpha   90.00
_cell.angle_beta   90.00
_cell.angle_gamma   90.00
#
_symmetry.space_group_name_H-M   'P 1'
#
loop_
_entity.id
_entity.type
_entity.pdbx_description
1 polymer ?
#
loop_
_entity_poly.entity_id
_entity_poly.type
_entity_poly.pdbx_seq_one_letter_code
_entity_poly.pdbx_strand_id
1 'polypeptide(L)'
;MKFKPELSREILPDGTLEADYAQAHEEGKVRLGAQCLYLRKLSGAAYVPCRQIVRAWLRQEEVRARMCCATANFDQFYVAMSCGGGQEVQWQVEDKAAGQRVLDHISAQNPAVEIGYRKSGPPV
;
A
#
# COMPACT_ATOMS: atom_id res chain seq x y z
N MET A 1 -15.33 2.65 13.98
CA MET A 1 -13.86 2.32 14.03
C MET A 1 -13.07 3.62 13.82
N LYS A 2 -11.79 3.79 14.20
CA LYS A 2 -11.05 5.03 13.84
C LYS A 2 -10.30 4.86 12.52
N PHE A 3 -10.67 5.63 11.50
CA PHE A 3 -9.98 5.68 10.21
C PHE A 3 -9.02 6.86 10.17
N LYS A 4 -7.77 6.61 9.82
CA LYS A 4 -6.74 7.64 9.69
C LYS A 4 -6.31 7.75 8.22
N PRO A 5 -6.48 8.91 7.57
CA PRO A 5 -5.93 9.11 6.22
C PRO A 5 -4.41 9.18 6.32
N GLU A 6 -3.70 8.29 5.61
CA GLU A 6 -2.22 8.37 5.55
C GLU A 6 -1.74 9.37 4.49
N LEU A 7 -2.51 9.51 3.42
CA LEU A 7 -2.12 10.25 2.21
C LEU A 7 -3.26 11.10 1.62
N SER A 8 -4.42 11.10 2.28
CA SER A 8 -5.63 11.70 1.71
C SER A 8 -5.68 13.20 2.01
N ARG A 9 -5.62 14.05 0.98
CA ARG A 9 -6.13 15.42 1.07
C ARG A 9 -7.65 15.44 1.12
N GLU A 10 -8.27 14.44 0.51
CA GLU A 10 -9.71 14.20 0.55
C GLU A 10 -10.07 13.30 1.72
N ILE A 11 -10.77 13.87 2.71
CA ILE A 11 -11.31 13.11 3.83
C ILE A 11 -12.68 12.59 3.40
N LEU A 12 -12.79 11.28 3.20
CA LEU A 12 -14.06 10.65 2.91
C LEU A 12 -14.91 10.57 4.19
N PRO A 13 -16.24 10.72 4.09
CA PRO A 13 -17.12 10.60 5.24
C PRO A 13 -17.08 9.18 5.83
N ASP A 14 -17.07 9.09 7.15
CA ASP A 14 -16.89 7.83 7.89
C ASP A 14 -17.86 6.73 7.46
N GLY A 15 -19.13 7.07 7.16
CA GLY A 15 -20.12 6.08 6.71
C GLY A 15 -19.77 5.42 5.37
N THR A 16 -19.12 6.15 4.46
CA THR A 16 -18.62 5.57 3.19
C THR A 16 -17.40 4.70 3.44
N LEU A 17 -16.49 5.14 4.31
CA LEU A 17 -15.30 4.38 4.68
C LEU A 17 -15.66 3.06 5.39
N GLU A 18 -16.65 3.06 6.27
CA GLU A 18 -17.11 1.85 6.95
C GLU A 18 -17.77 0.85 5.99
N ALA A 19 -18.59 1.33 5.05
CA ALA A 19 -19.21 0.49 4.05
C ALA A 19 -18.18 -0.13 3.08
N ASP A 20 -17.22 0.66 2.60
CA ASP A 20 -16.15 0.19 1.72
C ASP A 20 -15.21 -0.78 2.48
N TYR A 21 -14.85 -0.47 3.72
CA TYR A 21 -14.04 -1.34 4.58
C TYR A 21 -14.73 -2.68 4.90
N ALA A 22 -16.06 -2.70 5.03
CA ALA A 22 -16.82 -3.92 5.28
C ALA A 22 -16.88 -4.84 4.05
N GLN A 23 -16.85 -4.27 2.84
CA GLN A 23 -16.82 -5.02 1.58
C GLN A 23 -15.40 -5.32 1.08
N ALA A 24 -14.38 -4.71 1.69
CA ALA A 24 -13.00 -4.85 1.29
C ALA A 24 -12.48 -6.28 1.45
N HIS A 25 -11.72 -6.73 0.45
CA HIS A 25 -11.05 -8.03 0.50
C HIS A 25 -9.81 -7.98 1.40
N GLU A 26 -9.64 -8.95 2.29
CA GLU A 26 -8.48 -8.98 3.21
C GLU A 26 -7.31 -9.73 2.57
N GLU A 27 -6.19 -9.03 2.40
CA GLU A 27 -4.92 -9.53 1.90
C GLU A 27 -3.85 -9.31 2.99
N GLY A 28 -3.82 -10.22 3.95
CA GLY A 28 -2.95 -10.14 5.13
C GLY A 28 -3.28 -8.95 6.02
N LYS A 29 -2.36 -7.98 6.11
CA LYS A 29 -2.56 -6.75 6.91
C LYS A 29 -3.25 -5.63 6.14
N VAL A 30 -3.37 -5.78 4.82
CA VAL A 30 -3.98 -4.81 3.91
C VAL A 30 -5.39 -5.28 3.55
N ARG A 31 -6.31 -4.34 3.42
CA ARG A 31 -7.67 -4.57 2.94
C ARG A 31 -7.89 -3.76 1.67
N LEU A 32 -8.35 -4.43 0.63
CA LEU A 32 -8.59 -3.90 -0.71
C LEU A 32 -10.08 -3.53 -0.84
N GLY A 33 -10.42 -2.28 -0.53
CA GLY A 33 -11.76 -1.73 -0.75
C GLY A 33 -11.97 -1.29 -2.18
N ALA A 34 -13.21 -1.03 -2.59
CA ALA A 34 -13.51 -0.58 -3.95
C ALA A 34 -12.99 0.85 -4.18
N GLN A 35 -13.07 1.72 -3.17
CA GLN A 35 -12.62 3.11 -3.28
C GLN A 35 -11.27 3.36 -2.62
N CYS A 36 -11.02 2.67 -1.50
CA CYS A 36 -9.85 2.88 -0.66
C CYS A 36 -9.11 1.59 -0.37
N LEU A 37 -7.80 1.70 -0.21
CA LEU A 37 -7.00 0.68 0.46
C LEU A 37 -6.96 0.99 1.95
N TYR A 38 -6.92 -0.07 2.77
CA TYR A 38 -6.86 0.04 4.21
C TYR A 38 -5.71 -0.78 4.76
N LEU A 39 -4.98 -0.23 5.74
CA LEU A 39 -3.96 -0.95 6.48
C LEU A 39 -4.38 -1.03 7.95
N ARG A 40 -4.47 -2.24 8.48
CA ARG A 40 -4.79 -2.43 9.89
C ARG A 40 -3.61 -1.99 10.76
N LYS A 41 -3.84 -1.01 11.64
CA LYS A 41 -2.88 -0.51 12.63
C LYS A 41 -3.38 -0.82 14.05
N LEU A 42 -2.50 -0.74 15.04
CA LEU A 42 -2.84 -0.96 16.45
C LEU A 42 -3.93 0.01 16.96
N SER A 43 -3.95 1.25 16.46
CA SER A 43 -4.88 2.30 16.88
C SER A 43 -6.07 2.53 15.93
N GLY A 44 -6.36 1.60 15.01
CA GLY A 44 -7.42 1.75 14.00
C GLY A 44 -7.01 1.26 12.61
N ALA A 45 -7.63 1.80 11.56
CA ALA A 45 -7.27 1.50 10.18
C ALA A 45 -6.71 2.76 9.51
N ALA A 46 -5.50 2.66 8.97
CA ALA A 46 -5.01 3.65 8.02
C ALA A 46 -5.72 3.43 6.68
N TYR A 47 -6.00 4.49 5.92
CA TYR A 47 -6.58 4.34 4.57
C TYR A 47 -5.96 5.30 3.56
N VAL A 48 -5.99 4.88 2.29
CA VAL A 48 -5.50 5.62 1.13
C VAL A 48 -6.49 5.46 -0.03
N PRO A 49 -7.12 6.55 -0.51
CA PRO A 49 -8.00 6.53 -1.67
C PRO A 49 -7.23 6.21 -2.94
N CYS A 50 -7.68 5.21 -3.72
CA CYS A 50 -7.01 4.77 -4.94
C CYS A 50 -6.84 5.91 -5.96
N ARG A 51 -7.82 6.83 -6.01
CA ARG A 51 -7.80 8.01 -6.90
C ARG A 51 -6.68 9.00 -6.63
N GLN A 52 -6.14 9.04 -5.41
CA GLN A 52 -5.05 9.94 -5.05
C GLN A 52 -3.67 9.32 -5.29
N ILE A 53 -3.63 8.00 -5.51
CA ILE A 53 -2.39 7.29 -5.84
C ILE A 53 -2.02 7.66 -7.26
N VAL A 54 -0.90 8.38 -7.41
CA VAL A 54 -0.33 8.74 -8.72
C VAL A 54 0.55 7.60 -9.22
N ARG A 55 1.22 6.91 -8.29
CA ARG A 55 2.14 5.84 -8.62
C ARG A 55 2.17 4.77 -7.54
N ALA A 56 2.29 3.51 -7.93
CA ALA A 56 2.46 2.40 -7.00
C ALA A 56 3.48 1.39 -7.54
N TRP A 57 4.30 0.81 -6.66
CA TRP A 57 5.29 -0.20 -7.04
C TRP A 57 5.58 -1.16 -5.90
N LEU A 58 6.01 -2.37 -6.26
CA LEU A 58 6.49 -3.35 -5.29
C LEU A 58 7.99 -3.12 -5.03
N ARG A 59 8.36 -3.09 -3.76
CA ARG A 59 9.74 -3.03 -3.28
C ARG A 59 10.04 -4.32 -2.54
N GLN A 60 11.08 -5.01 -2.95
CA GLN A 60 11.64 -6.15 -2.26
C GLN A 60 12.91 -5.70 -1.55
N GLU A 61 12.99 -5.95 -0.24
CA GLU A 61 14.18 -5.71 0.56
C GLU A 61 14.72 -7.04 1.07
N GLU A 62 15.95 -7.38 0.66
CA GLU A 62 16.67 -8.53 1.20
C GLU A 62 17.22 -8.18 2.59
N VAL A 63 16.57 -8.69 3.64
CA VAL A 63 17.07 -8.56 5.01
C VAL A 63 17.94 -9.76 5.32
N ARG A 64 19.26 -9.52 5.33
CA ARG A 64 20.25 -10.53 5.74
C ARG A 64 20.35 -10.53 7.26
N ALA A 65 19.70 -11.48 7.90
CA ALA A 65 19.85 -11.69 9.33
C ALA A 65 21.04 -12.63 9.59
N ARG A 66 22.08 -12.10 10.27
CA ARG A 66 23.12 -12.94 10.86
C ARG A 66 22.57 -13.56 12.14
N MET A 67 22.34 -14.85 12.11
CA MET A 67 22.09 -15.65 13.30
C MET A 67 23.40 -16.25 13.81
N CYS A 68 23.43 -16.59 15.10
CA CYS A 68 24.58 -17.12 15.85
C CYS A 68 25.39 -18.20 15.09
N CYS A 69 24.74 -19.01 14.23
CA CYS A 69 25.37 -20.09 13.49
C CYS A 69 25.05 -20.12 11.97
N ALA A 70 24.27 -19.17 11.44
CA ALA A 70 23.80 -19.20 10.05
C ALA A 70 23.43 -17.79 9.54
N THR A 71 23.46 -17.59 8.22
CA THR A 71 22.84 -16.42 7.58
C THR A 71 21.49 -16.84 7.03
N ALA A 72 20.41 -16.21 7.50
CA ALA A 72 19.09 -16.35 6.90
C ALA A 72 18.79 -15.11 6.05
N ASN A 73 18.37 -15.34 4.81
CA ASN A 73 17.85 -14.29 3.94
C ASN A 73 16.34 -14.25 4.12
N PHE A 74 15.84 -13.12 4.62
CA PHE A 74 14.41 -12.85 4.67
C PHE A 74 14.11 -11.76 3.66
N ASP A 75 13.34 -12.11 2.63
CA ASP A 75 12.79 -11.11 1.72
C ASP A 75 11.60 -10.43 2.39
N GLN A 76 11.68 -9.12 2.61
CA GLN A 76 10.54 -8.32 3.02
C GLN A 76 9.97 -7.60 1.80
N PHE A 77 8.66 -7.75 1.61
CA PHE A 77 7.94 -7.15 0.50
C PHE A 77 7.14 -5.95 0.99
N TYR A 78 7.23 -4.85 0.26
CA TYR A 78 6.52 -3.62 0.54
C TYR A 78 5.83 -3.09 -0.71
N VAL A 79 4.57 -2.73 -0.60
CA VAL A 79 3.87 -1.95 -1.61
C VAL A 79 4.08 -0.48 -1.28
N ALA A 80 4.84 0.20 -2.11
CA ALA A 80 5.06 1.63 -2.01
C ALA A 80 4.06 2.36 -2.92
N MET A 81 3.46 3.42 -2.40
CA MET A 81 2.46 4.23 -3.08
C MET A 81 2.81 5.70 -2.92
N SER A 82 2.83 6.43 -4.02
CA SER A 82 3.05 7.87 -4.06
C SER A 82 1.75 8.57 -4.40
N CYS A 83 1.39 9.56 -3.57
CA CYS A 83 0.22 10.40 -3.76
C CYS A 83 0.59 11.78 -4.27
N GLY A 84 -0.38 12.43 -4.92
CA GLY A 84 -0.21 13.77 -5.47
C GLY A 84 0.28 14.76 -4.42
N GLY A 85 1.42 15.42 -4.68
CA GLY A 85 2.07 16.30 -3.72
C GLY A 85 3.38 15.77 -3.11
N GLY A 86 3.92 14.64 -3.61
CA GLY A 86 5.25 14.15 -3.25
C GLY A 86 5.29 13.35 -1.94
N GLN A 87 4.14 12.95 -1.41
CA GLN A 87 4.05 12.09 -0.23
C GLN A 87 4.07 10.62 -0.65
N GLU A 88 4.86 9.81 0.04
CA GLU A 88 4.99 8.38 -0.21
C GLU A 88 4.66 7.60 1.05
N VAL A 89 3.92 6.50 0.91
CA VAL A 89 3.69 5.52 1.97
C VAL A 89 4.16 4.15 1.49
N GLN A 90 4.64 3.35 2.44
CA GLN A 90 5.05 1.98 2.19
C GLN A 90 4.32 1.04 3.16
N TRP A 91 3.61 0.06 2.61
CA TRP A 91 2.87 -0.93 3.37
C TRP A 91 3.50 -2.29 3.19
N GLN A 92 3.83 -2.94 4.31
CA GLN A 92 4.39 -4.30 4.27
C GLN A 92 3.31 -5.29 3.83
N VAL A 93 3.68 -6.15 2.88
CA VAL A 93 2.86 -7.27 2.41
C VAL A 93 3.57 -8.58 2.72
N GLU A 94 2.81 -9.67 2.75
CA GLU A 94 3.31 -10.99 3.15
C GLU A 94 4.29 -11.56 2.13
N ASP A 95 3.98 -11.40 0.85
CA ASP A 95 4.80 -11.91 -0.25
C ASP A 95 4.66 -11.06 -1.52
N LYS A 96 5.44 -11.42 -2.54
CA LYS A 96 5.39 -10.79 -3.86
C LYS A 96 4.02 -10.90 -4.54
N ALA A 97 3.32 -12.02 -4.39
CA ALA A 97 2.04 -12.25 -5.05
C ALA A 97 0.93 -11.40 -4.43
N ALA A 98 0.87 -11.29 -3.10
CA ALA A 98 0.00 -10.38 -2.37
C ALA A 98 0.28 -8.92 -2.77
N GLY A 99 1.56 -8.55 -2.88
CA GLY A 99 1.96 -7.25 -3.39
C GLY A 99 1.46 -6.98 -4.82
N GLN A 100 1.56 -7.97 -5.70
CA GLN A 100 1.04 -7.85 -7.07
C GLN A 100 -0.49 -7.72 -7.10
N ARG A 101 -1.23 -8.51 -6.30
CA ARG A 101 -2.69 -8.40 -6.18
C ARG A 101 -3.12 -7.01 -5.74
N VAL A 102 -2.39 -6.39 -4.81
CA VAL A 102 -2.63 -5.01 -4.37
C VAL A 102 -2.42 -4.03 -5.53
N LEU A 103 -1.33 -4.18 -6.30
CA LEU A 103 -1.05 -3.32 -7.45
C LEU A 103 -2.10 -3.48 -8.57
N ASP A 104 -2.50 -4.71 -8.86
CA ASP A 104 -3.52 -5.01 -9.86
C ASP A 104 -4.87 -4.40 -9.45
N HIS A 105 -5.21 -4.48 -8.16
CA HIS A 105 -6.40 -3.85 -7.60
C HIS A 105 -6.35 -2.32 -7.70
N ILE A 106 -5.21 -1.70 -7.38
CA ILE A 106 -5.01 -0.25 -7.55
C ILE A 106 -5.19 0.14 -9.02
N SER A 107 -4.59 -0.62 -9.94
CA SER A 107 -4.69 -0.37 -11.38
C SER A 107 -6.12 -0.52 -11.90
N ALA A 108 -6.89 -1.47 -11.35
CA ALA A 108 -8.29 -1.68 -11.71
C ALA A 108 -9.18 -0.51 -11.25
N GLN A 109 -8.94 0.03 -10.03
CA GLN A 109 -9.72 1.13 -9.47
C GLN A 109 -9.27 2.51 -9.97
N ASN A 110 -8.00 2.65 -10.33
CA ASN A 110 -7.42 3.87 -10.85
C ASN A 110 -6.55 3.55 -12.07
N PRO A 111 -7.10 3.48 -13.29
CA PRO A 111 -6.32 3.17 -14.50
C PRO A 111 -5.32 4.27 -14.88
N ALA A 112 -5.40 5.46 -14.26
CA ALA A 112 -4.44 6.54 -14.47
C ALA A 112 -3.19 6.41 -13.57
N VAL A 113 -3.17 5.45 -12.64
CA VAL A 113 -2.02 5.20 -11.78
C VAL A 113 -0.85 4.64 -12.57
N GLU A 114 0.35 5.14 -12.32
CA GLU A 114 1.56 4.52 -12.84
C GLU A 114 1.93 3.30 -11.98
N ILE A 115 1.75 2.09 -12.51
CA ILE A 115 2.25 0.86 -11.87
C ILE A 115 3.68 0.60 -12.34
N GLY A 116 4.60 0.51 -11.38
CA GLY A 116 5.98 0.07 -11.63
C GLY A 116 7.07 1.02 -11.15
N TYR A 117 8.29 0.49 -11.10
CA TYR A 117 9.47 1.24 -10.70
C TYR A 117 10.07 1.99 -11.90
N ARG A 118 9.75 3.29 -12.05
CA ARG A 118 10.68 4.23 -12.68
C ARG A 118 11.82 4.54 -11.72
N LYS A 119 13.04 4.22 -12.14
CA LYS A 119 14.26 4.82 -11.60
C LYS A 119 14.13 6.33 -11.86
N SER A 120 13.97 7.14 -10.82
CA SER A 120 14.17 8.58 -10.97
C SER A 120 15.62 8.77 -11.42
N GLY A 121 15.81 9.14 -12.69
CA GLY A 121 17.09 9.68 -13.11
C GLY A 121 17.37 10.94 -12.28
N PRO A 122 18.63 11.20 -11.88
CA PRO A 122 18.94 12.44 -11.16
C PRO A 122 18.52 13.64 -12.00
N PRO A 123 18.12 14.77 -11.37
CA PRO A 123 17.96 16.01 -12.10
C PRO A 123 19.31 16.35 -12.74
N VAL A 124 19.30 16.54 -14.06
CA VAL A 124 20.43 17.06 -14.85
C VAL A 124 20.76 18.49 -14.47
#